data_AF-A0AAV2QVX5-F1
#
_entry.id   AF-A0AAV2QVX5-F1
#
_cell.length_a   1.000
_cell.length_b   1.000
_cell.length_c   1.000
_cell.angle_alpha   90.00
_cell.angle_beta   90.00
_cell.angle_gamma   90.00
#
_symmetry.space_group_name_H-M   'P 1'
#
loop_
_entity.id
_entity.type
_entity.pdbx_description
1 polymer ?
#
loop_
_entity_poly.entity_id
_entity_poly.type
_entity_poly.pdbx_seq_one_letter_code
_entity_poly.pdbx_strand_id
1 'polypeptide(L)'
;KNIATEANFTWVSGSDGTIPVDHSYDTNKGHYLQLTPDQIGEGEGKNAEMRLPLFKNLDPLDFCFQLYYILRGETEIVIHAKIGEGIDELGRIKGDVKEWELYQKTYNNFEPNQNVTFFIKGQGVFNGTIAIDDFSFATGSCPEAGSCSFENAHTCTWYSNPNDQLQWRVTDGRLSHEHGPERDHTLNTTFG
;
A
#
# COMPACT_ATOMS: atom_id res chain seq x y z
N LYS A 1 9.66 -1.72 3.96
CA LYS A 1 8.99 -0.50 3.43
C LYS A 1 9.95 0.19 2.47
N ASN A 2 9.52 0.42 1.23
CA ASN A 2 10.32 1.15 0.24
C ASN A 2 10.24 2.66 0.54
N ILE A 3 11.32 3.40 0.27
CA ILE A 3 11.38 4.86 0.49
C ILE A 3 11.27 5.55 -0.87
N ALA A 4 10.32 6.47 -1.02
CA ALA A 4 10.20 7.28 -2.23
C ALA A 4 11.40 8.22 -2.40
N THR A 5 11.91 8.36 -3.63
CA THR A 5 13.09 9.20 -3.91
C THR A 5 12.70 10.63 -4.28
N GLU A 6 11.51 10.83 -4.86
CA GLU A 6 10.92 12.13 -5.16
C GLU A 6 9.40 12.00 -5.02
N ALA A 7 8.75 12.87 -4.26
CA ALA A 7 7.31 12.81 -4.07
C ALA A 7 6.73 14.23 -3.99
N ASN A 8 5.70 14.50 -4.80
CA ASN A 8 4.82 15.65 -4.63
C ASN A 8 3.64 15.36 -3.69
N PHE A 9 3.60 14.15 -3.10
CA PHE A 9 2.73 13.83 -1.98
C PHE A 9 3.33 14.40 -0.69
N THR A 10 2.48 14.74 0.26
CA THR A 10 2.93 15.22 1.58
C THR A 10 2.79 14.11 2.61
N TRP A 11 3.86 13.86 3.38
CA TRP A 11 3.79 13.01 4.55
C TRP A 11 3.00 13.72 5.66
N VAL A 12 1.95 13.07 6.14
CA VAL A 12 1.10 13.58 7.23
C VAL A 12 0.90 12.52 8.28
N SER A 13 0.70 12.96 9.53
CA SER A 13 0.25 12.08 10.60
C SER A 13 -1.28 11.87 10.50
N GLY A 14 -1.79 10.79 11.09
CA GLY A 14 -3.25 10.59 11.21
C GLY A 14 -3.97 11.73 11.94
N SER A 15 -3.32 12.40 12.89
CA SER A 15 -3.91 13.53 13.61
C SER A 15 -3.98 14.82 12.80
N ASP A 16 -3.10 15.02 11.82
CA ASP A 16 -2.98 16.27 11.07
C ASP A 16 -3.55 16.17 9.65
N GLY A 17 -3.69 14.95 9.12
CA GLY A 17 -4.21 14.70 7.78
C GLY A 17 -5.73 14.64 7.70
N THR A 18 -6.24 14.49 6.49
CA THR A 18 -7.70 14.40 6.22
C THR A 18 -8.28 13.01 6.51
N ILE A 19 -7.40 12.00 6.61
CA ILE A 19 -7.72 10.65 7.06
C ILE A 19 -7.26 10.54 8.52
N PRO A 20 -8.17 10.27 9.47
CA PRO A 20 -7.89 10.35 10.89
C PRO A 20 -6.98 9.25 11.43
N VAL A 21 -6.81 8.17 10.65
CA VAL A 21 -6.15 6.93 11.08
C VAL A 21 -5.25 6.43 9.97
N ASP A 22 -3.97 6.21 10.30
CA ASP A 22 -2.98 5.58 9.42
C ASP A 22 -3.26 4.08 9.28
N HIS A 23 -2.95 3.50 8.13
CA HIS A 23 -3.19 2.08 7.91
C HIS A 23 -2.24 1.19 8.72
N SER A 24 -0.96 1.57 8.78
CA SER A 24 0.10 0.76 9.37
C SER A 24 -0.16 0.31 10.82
N TYR A 25 -0.71 1.21 11.64
CA TYR A 25 -0.92 0.99 13.07
C TYR A 25 -2.39 1.07 13.48
N ASP A 26 -3.28 1.44 12.57
CA ASP A 26 -4.68 1.76 12.88
C ASP A 26 -4.77 2.81 14.01
N THR A 27 -3.88 3.82 13.97
CA THR A 27 -3.87 4.92 14.94
C THR A 27 -3.85 6.29 14.29
N ASN A 28 -4.11 7.34 15.06
CA ASN A 28 -3.87 8.71 14.61
C ASN A 28 -2.40 9.16 14.74
N LYS A 29 -1.50 8.28 15.22
CA LYS A 29 -0.07 8.62 15.48
C LYS A 29 0.86 8.13 14.39
N GLY A 30 0.45 7.18 13.55
CA GLY A 30 1.24 6.81 12.38
C GLY A 30 1.07 7.82 11.26
N HIS A 31 1.68 7.50 10.12
CA HIS A 31 1.88 8.43 9.03
C HIS A 31 1.53 7.77 7.70
N TYR A 32 0.99 8.56 6.79
CA TYR A 32 0.72 8.16 5.42
C TYR A 32 1.03 9.33 4.48
N LEU A 33 1.02 9.06 3.18
CA LEU A 33 1.18 10.08 2.15
C LEU A 33 -0.19 10.56 1.69
N GLN A 34 -0.36 11.88 1.62
CA GLN A 34 -1.60 12.51 1.23
C GLN A 34 -1.40 13.45 0.04
N LEU A 35 -2.44 13.56 -0.79
CA LEU A 35 -2.57 14.53 -1.85
C LEU A 35 -3.94 15.23 -1.79
N THR A 36 -3.94 16.55 -1.61
CA THR A 36 -5.13 17.41 -1.53
C THR A 36 -5.13 18.51 -2.60
N PRO A 37 -6.28 19.16 -2.87
CA PRO A 37 -6.35 20.26 -3.84
C PRO A 37 -5.37 21.40 -3.47
N ASP A 38 -5.25 21.71 -2.18
CA ASP A 38 -4.37 22.78 -1.67
C ASP A 38 -2.88 22.57 -2.00
N GLN A 39 -2.44 21.31 -2.12
CA GLN A 39 -1.03 20.97 -2.33
C GLN A 39 -0.60 21.08 -3.78
N ILE A 40 -1.51 20.86 -4.72
CA ILE A 40 -1.26 20.95 -6.16
C ILE A 40 -1.73 22.29 -6.73
N GLY A 41 -2.58 23.02 -6.00
CA GLY A 41 -3.19 24.29 -6.41
C GLY A 41 -4.36 24.07 -7.37
N GLU A 42 -5.27 25.04 -7.42
CA GLU A 42 -6.51 24.95 -8.22
C GLU A 42 -6.23 24.92 -9.75
N GLY A 43 -6.93 24.03 -10.48
CA GLY A 43 -6.95 23.99 -11.96
C GLY A 43 -6.78 22.59 -12.58
N GLU A 44 -7.53 22.28 -13.64
CA GLU A 44 -7.52 20.98 -14.35
C GLU A 44 -6.10 20.52 -14.76
N GLY A 45 -5.82 19.21 -14.62
CA GLY A 45 -4.59 18.56 -15.10
C GLY A 45 -3.39 18.57 -14.12
N LYS A 46 -3.57 19.03 -12.89
CA LYS A 46 -2.49 18.97 -11.89
C LYS A 46 -2.41 17.61 -11.20
N ASN A 47 -1.24 16.99 -11.34
CA ASN A 47 -0.96 15.65 -10.86
C ASN A 47 0.22 15.70 -9.88
N ALA A 48 0.20 14.84 -8.86
CA ALA A 48 1.39 14.55 -8.09
C ALA A 48 2.00 13.24 -8.57
N GLU A 49 3.32 13.15 -8.55
CA GLU A 49 4.04 11.92 -8.85
C GLU A 49 4.92 11.56 -7.65
N MET A 50 4.96 10.28 -7.34
CA MET A 50 5.91 9.68 -6.43
C MET A 50 6.76 8.69 -7.20
N ARG A 51 8.09 8.83 -7.11
CA ARG A 51 9.07 7.94 -7.73
C ARG A 51 9.65 6.99 -6.70
N LEU A 52 9.74 5.72 -7.06
CA LEU A 52 10.46 4.73 -6.27
C LEU A 52 11.93 4.64 -6.69
N PRO A 53 12.80 4.08 -5.82
CA PRO A 53 14.20 3.88 -6.16
C PRO A 53 14.38 3.06 -7.44
N LEU A 54 15.52 3.26 -8.10
CA LEU A 54 15.91 2.48 -9.26
C LEU A 54 16.18 1.02 -8.86
N PHE A 55 15.40 0.09 -9.41
CA PHE A 55 15.66 -1.33 -9.32
C PHE A 55 16.66 -1.71 -10.42
N LYS A 56 17.87 -2.10 -10.05
CA LYS A 56 18.95 -2.45 -10.98
C LYS A 56 19.06 -3.94 -11.17
N ASN A 57 19.40 -4.37 -12.38
CA ASN A 57 19.66 -5.76 -12.74
C ASN A 57 18.55 -6.69 -12.24
N LEU A 58 17.31 -6.33 -12.54
CA LEU A 58 16.17 -7.15 -12.16
C LEU A 58 16.26 -8.51 -12.86
N ASP A 59 16.45 -9.55 -12.06
CA ASP A 59 16.44 -10.97 -12.47
C ASP A 59 15.23 -11.77 -11.93
N PRO A 60 14.03 -11.17 -11.89
CA PRO A 60 12.77 -11.90 -12.02
C PRO A 60 11.89 -11.36 -13.15
N LEU A 61 11.11 -12.25 -13.78
CA LEU A 61 10.13 -11.90 -14.82
C LEU A 61 8.88 -11.20 -14.27
N ASP A 62 8.61 -11.40 -12.97
CA ASP A 62 7.38 -10.99 -12.30
C ASP A 62 7.68 -10.10 -11.10
N PHE A 63 6.79 -9.14 -10.84
CA PHE A 63 6.81 -8.25 -9.68
C PHE A 63 5.45 -8.15 -9.03
N CYS A 64 5.44 -8.21 -7.71
CA CYS A 64 4.26 -7.90 -6.92
C CYS A 64 4.31 -6.44 -6.50
N PHE A 65 3.27 -5.69 -6.87
CA PHE A 65 3.00 -4.39 -6.31
C PHE A 65 1.83 -4.46 -5.34
N GLN A 66 2.02 -3.82 -4.18
CA GLN A 66 0.98 -3.66 -3.18
C GLN A 66 0.93 -2.21 -2.71
N LEU A 67 -0.27 -1.72 -2.43
CA LEU A 67 -0.52 -0.39 -1.93
C LEU A 67 -1.84 -0.34 -1.15
N TYR A 68 -1.84 0.28 0.03
CA TYR A 68 -3.07 0.64 0.71
C TYR A 68 -3.49 2.05 0.33
N TYR A 69 -4.77 2.24 0.02
CA TYR A 69 -5.26 3.52 -0.48
C TYR A 69 -6.64 3.88 0.06
N ILE A 70 -6.90 5.19 0.11
CA ILE A 70 -8.22 5.81 0.25
C ILE A 70 -8.35 6.83 -0.88
N LEU A 71 -9.49 6.83 -1.56
CA LEU A 71 -9.84 7.78 -2.62
C LEU A 71 -11.09 8.53 -2.19
N ARG A 72 -11.03 9.86 -2.05
CA ARG A 72 -12.22 10.67 -1.78
C ARG A 72 -12.55 11.54 -2.99
N GLY A 73 -13.81 11.55 -3.39
CA GLY A 73 -14.27 12.25 -4.59
C GLY A 73 -13.82 11.56 -5.88
N GLU A 74 -13.90 12.26 -7.02
CA GLU A 74 -13.53 11.70 -8.32
C GLU A 74 -12.01 11.70 -8.55
N THR A 75 -11.29 10.93 -7.73
CA THR A 75 -9.83 10.84 -7.75
C THR A 75 -9.34 9.53 -8.38
N GLU A 76 -8.08 9.54 -8.80
CA GLU A 76 -7.45 8.41 -9.47
C GLU A 76 -5.98 8.26 -9.11
N ILE A 77 -5.54 7.00 -8.95
CA ILE A 77 -4.15 6.60 -8.86
C ILE A 77 -3.77 5.84 -10.13
N VAL A 78 -2.64 6.20 -10.75
CA VAL A 78 -2.07 5.48 -11.90
C VAL A 78 -0.66 5.02 -11.58
N ILE A 79 -0.35 3.76 -11.85
CA ILE A 79 0.94 3.12 -11.57
C ILE A 79 1.68 2.91 -12.89
N HIS A 80 2.88 3.47 -13.00
CA HIS A 80 3.74 3.34 -14.19
C HIS A 80 5.06 2.65 -13.86
N ALA A 81 5.68 2.05 -14.88
CA ALA A 81 7.08 1.68 -14.88
C ALA A 81 7.83 2.35 -16.03
N LYS A 82 9.04 2.82 -15.75
CA LYS A 82 10.00 3.26 -16.76
C LYS A 82 11.04 2.16 -16.93
N ILE A 83 11.18 1.69 -18.16
CA ILE A 83 12.10 0.64 -18.57
C ILE A 83 12.93 1.21 -19.73
N GLY A 84 14.23 1.46 -19.48
CA GLY A 84 15.05 2.21 -20.43
C GLY A 84 14.47 3.62 -20.68
N GLU A 85 14.08 3.91 -21.93
CA GLU A 85 13.41 5.17 -22.30
C GLU A 85 11.87 5.08 -22.37
N GLY A 86 11.31 3.86 -22.33
CA GLY A 86 9.87 3.63 -22.38
C GLY A 86 9.20 3.85 -21.03
N ILE A 87 7.94 4.31 -21.04
CA ILE A 87 7.08 4.43 -19.86
C ILE A 87 5.78 3.68 -20.15
N ASP A 88 5.52 2.64 -19.35
CA ASP A 88 4.33 1.80 -19.46
C ASP A 88 3.37 2.08 -18.30
N GLU A 89 2.07 2.17 -18.60
CA GLU A 89 1.01 2.15 -17.59
C GLU A 89 0.75 0.71 -17.16
N LEU A 90 0.98 0.41 -15.89
CA LEU A 90 0.83 -0.92 -15.32
C LEU A 90 -0.57 -1.14 -14.72
N GLY A 91 -1.14 -0.09 -14.13
CA GLY A 91 -2.43 -0.19 -13.46
C GLY A 91 -3.03 1.17 -13.10
N ARG A 92 -4.32 1.15 -12.82
CA ARG A 92 -5.14 2.32 -12.55
C ARG A 92 -6.23 1.97 -11.53
N ILE A 93 -6.45 2.87 -10.59
CA ILE A 93 -7.45 2.76 -9.51
C ILE A 93 -8.24 4.07 -9.52
N LYS A 94 -9.55 4.00 -9.72
CA LYS A 94 -10.45 5.16 -9.75
C LYS A 94 -11.68 4.88 -8.91
N GLY A 95 -12.15 5.87 -8.17
CA GLY A 95 -13.39 5.78 -7.42
C GLY A 95 -13.44 6.69 -6.20
N ASP A 96 -14.42 6.44 -5.34
CA ASP A 96 -14.61 7.07 -4.03
C ASP A 96 -14.60 5.96 -2.96
N VAL A 97 -13.40 5.62 -2.50
CA VAL A 97 -13.10 4.55 -1.53
C VAL A 97 -12.81 5.18 -0.17
N LYS A 98 -13.70 4.94 0.81
CA LYS A 98 -13.72 5.69 2.08
C LYS A 98 -12.94 5.04 3.21
N GLU A 99 -12.61 3.77 3.07
CA GLU A 99 -11.83 2.97 4.02
C GLU A 99 -10.55 2.48 3.35
N TRP A 100 -9.55 2.11 4.13
CA TRP A 100 -8.29 1.61 3.58
C TRP A 100 -8.51 0.32 2.81
N GLU A 101 -8.24 0.35 1.51
CA GLU A 101 -8.31 -0.82 0.64
C GLU A 101 -6.91 -1.20 0.13
N LEU A 102 -6.68 -2.50 0.00
CA LEU A 102 -5.47 -3.03 -0.63
C LEU A 102 -5.66 -3.10 -2.15
N TYR A 103 -4.81 -2.39 -2.88
CA TYR A 103 -4.50 -2.71 -4.26
C TYR A 103 -3.31 -3.65 -4.31
N GLN A 104 -3.48 -4.79 -4.97
CA GLN A 104 -2.36 -5.66 -5.31
C GLN A 104 -2.44 -6.16 -6.75
N LYS A 105 -1.29 -6.22 -7.42
CA LYS A 105 -1.21 -6.72 -8.78
C LYS A 105 0.16 -7.30 -9.08
N THR A 106 0.17 -8.49 -9.66
CA THR A 106 1.37 -9.05 -10.30
C THR A 106 1.54 -8.43 -11.67
N TYR A 107 2.72 -7.88 -11.93
CA TYR A 107 3.16 -7.40 -13.23
C TYR A 107 4.18 -8.39 -13.78
N ASN A 108 3.88 -8.96 -14.94
CA ASN A 108 4.71 -9.97 -15.60
C ASN A 108 5.40 -9.39 -16.85
N ASN A 109 6.30 -10.16 -17.44
CA ASN A 109 6.97 -9.87 -18.72
C ASN A 109 8.00 -8.73 -18.65
N PHE A 110 8.71 -8.60 -17.54
CA PHE A 110 9.92 -7.77 -17.52
C PHE A 110 11.09 -8.57 -18.10
N GLU A 111 11.91 -7.95 -18.94
CA GLU A 111 13.10 -8.62 -19.46
C GLU A 111 14.21 -8.66 -18.40
N PRO A 112 15.00 -9.75 -18.33
CA PRO A 112 16.12 -9.85 -17.40
C PRO A 112 17.15 -8.74 -17.57
N ASN A 113 17.83 -8.38 -16.48
CA ASN A 113 18.89 -7.37 -16.43
C ASN A 113 18.46 -5.95 -16.81
N GLN A 114 17.16 -5.65 -16.71
CA GLN A 114 16.67 -4.30 -16.93
C GLN A 114 16.76 -3.43 -15.67
N ASN A 115 16.92 -2.13 -15.91
CA ASN A 115 16.80 -1.09 -14.89
C ASN A 115 15.39 -0.54 -14.95
N VAL A 116 14.65 -0.64 -13.84
CA VAL A 116 13.24 -0.23 -13.77
C VAL A 116 13.04 0.80 -12.67
N THR A 117 12.27 1.84 -12.98
CA THR A 117 11.78 2.81 -11.99
C THR A 117 10.26 2.78 -11.99
N PHE A 118 9.65 2.66 -10.81
CA PHE A 118 8.21 2.69 -10.67
C PHE A 118 7.74 4.08 -10.22
N PHE A 119 6.55 4.47 -10.66
CA PHE A 119 5.94 5.76 -10.33
C PHE A 119 4.48 5.58 -9.96
N ILE A 120 4.03 6.32 -8.95
CA ILE A 120 2.63 6.44 -8.57
C ILE A 120 2.19 7.87 -8.87
N LYS A 121 1.16 8.02 -9.70
CA LYS A 121 0.58 9.31 -10.07
C LYS A 121 -0.79 9.47 -9.44
N GLY A 122 -0.99 10.53 -8.65
CA GLY A 122 -2.31 10.95 -8.17
C GLY A 122 -2.91 12.02 -9.09
N GLN A 123 -4.16 11.85 -9.48
CA GLN A 123 -4.88 12.70 -10.45
C GLN A 123 -6.32 12.98 -9.98
N GLY A 124 -6.97 14.00 -10.56
CA GLY A 124 -8.39 14.30 -10.34
C GLY A 124 -8.73 14.95 -9.00
N VAL A 125 -7.75 15.51 -8.30
CA VAL A 125 -7.87 15.95 -6.90
C VAL A 125 -8.48 17.36 -6.77
N PHE A 126 -9.40 17.76 -7.65
CA PHE A 126 -9.99 19.11 -7.61
C PHE A 126 -10.87 19.35 -6.39
N ASN A 127 -11.65 18.34 -6.00
CA ASN A 127 -12.51 18.36 -4.81
C ASN A 127 -12.35 17.07 -3.98
N GLY A 128 -11.20 16.41 -4.12
CA GLY A 128 -10.97 15.08 -3.60
C GLY A 128 -9.74 15.00 -2.73
N THR A 129 -9.43 13.81 -2.25
CA THR A 129 -8.16 13.55 -1.57
C THR A 129 -7.72 12.14 -1.88
N ILE A 130 -6.43 11.97 -2.13
CA ILE A 130 -5.81 10.66 -2.25
C ILE A 130 -4.95 10.47 -1.00
N ALA A 131 -5.13 9.35 -0.30
CA ALA A 131 -4.22 8.92 0.74
C ALA A 131 -3.67 7.54 0.36
N ILE A 132 -2.37 7.36 0.53
CA ILE A 132 -1.66 6.12 0.25
C ILE A 132 -0.76 5.78 1.43
N ASP A 133 -0.73 4.51 1.81
CA ASP A 133 0.14 3.98 2.86
C ASP A 133 0.67 2.59 2.47
N ASP A 134 1.69 2.13 3.17
CA ASP A 134 2.19 0.75 3.12
C ASP A 134 2.50 0.20 1.72
N PHE A 135 2.98 1.06 0.81
CA PHE A 135 3.35 0.64 -0.53
C PHE A 135 4.59 -0.26 -0.54
N SER A 136 4.57 -1.28 -1.39
CA SER A 136 5.69 -2.19 -1.59
C SER A 136 5.77 -2.70 -3.03
N PHE A 137 7.01 -2.94 -3.47
CA PHE A 137 7.33 -3.64 -4.70
C PHE A 137 8.31 -4.75 -4.34
N ALA A 138 7.93 -5.98 -4.66
CA ALA A 138 8.70 -7.18 -4.39
C ALA A 138 8.85 -8.02 -5.66
N THR A 139 9.94 -8.76 -5.76
CA THR A 139 10.18 -9.71 -6.84
C THR A 139 9.26 -10.92 -6.71
N GLY A 140 8.75 -11.43 -7.82
CA GLY A 140 7.84 -12.57 -7.88
C GLY A 140 6.36 -12.17 -7.89
N SER A 141 5.48 -13.17 -7.95
CA SER A 141 4.03 -12.97 -7.94
C SER A 141 3.51 -12.48 -6.59
N CYS A 142 2.41 -11.72 -6.61
CA CYS A 142 1.72 -11.38 -5.38
C CYS A 142 1.18 -12.63 -4.68
N PRO A 143 1.19 -12.65 -3.33
CA PRO A 143 0.59 -13.73 -2.58
C PRO A 143 -0.92 -13.79 -2.87
N GLU A 144 -1.47 -15.00 -2.82
CA GLU A 144 -2.93 -15.15 -2.85
C GLU A 144 -3.55 -14.41 -1.68
N ALA A 145 -4.72 -13.80 -1.90
CA ALA A 145 -5.46 -13.14 -0.84
C ALA A 145 -5.68 -14.11 0.33
N GLY A 146 -5.35 -13.64 1.53
CA GLY A 146 -5.44 -14.40 2.78
C GLY A 146 -4.28 -15.37 3.03
N SER A 147 -3.32 -15.49 2.12
CA SER A 147 -2.18 -16.41 2.25
C SER A 147 -1.00 -15.73 2.94
N CYS A 148 -0.94 -15.86 4.27
CA CYS A 148 0.25 -15.53 5.02
C CYS A 148 0.29 -16.26 6.37
N SER A 149 1.45 -16.20 7.02
CA SER A 149 1.71 -16.88 8.28
C SER A 149 1.30 -16.10 9.53
N PHE A 150 0.79 -14.87 9.38
CA PHE A 150 0.46 -13.93 10.48
C PHE A 150 1.63 -13.51 11.40
N GLU A 151 2.85 -13.95 11.07
CA GLU A 151 4.08 -13.61 11.78
C GLU A 151 4.30 -12.09 11.82
N ASN A 152 4.75 -11.58 12.96
CA ASN A 152 4.90 -10.14 13.26
C ASN A 152 3.58 -9.37 13.47
N ALA A 153 2.51 -10.07 13.87
CA ALA A 153 1.18 -9.47 14.11
C ALA A 153 0.59 -8.75 12.89
N HIS A 154 1.03 -9.11 11.68
CA HIS A 154 0.47 -8.59 10.43
C HIS A 154 -0.66 -9.49 9.94
N THR A 155 -1.66 -8.88 9.34
CA THR A 155 -2.93 -9.54 9.00
C THR A 155 -3.04 -9.77 7.50
N CYS A 156 -2.06 -9.30 6.74
CA CYS A 156 -1.97 -9.46 5.30
C CYS A 156 -3.20 -8.85 4.65
N THR A 157 -3.98 -9.62 3.89
CA THR A 157 -5.22 -9.11 3.30
C THR A 157 -6.45 -9.35 4.18
N TRP A 158 -6.28 -9.93 5.38
CA TRP A 158 -7.37 -10.05 6.34
C TRP A 158 -7.56 -8.70 7.02
N TYR A 159 -8.79 -8.18 7.02
CA TYR A 159 -9.21 -7.08 7.89
C TYR A 159 -10.45 -7.52 8.70
N SER A 160 -10.60 -6.98 9.90
CA SER A 160 -11.78 -7.23 10.74
C SER A 160 -12.80 -6.14 10.41
N ASN A 161 -14.00 -6.53 9.96
CA ASN A 161 -15.04 -5.55 9.70
C ASN A 161 -15.43 -4.88 11.03
N PRO A 162 -15.27 -3.55 11.17
CA PRO A 162 -15.55 -2.86 12.44
C PRO A 162 -17.00 -2.99 12.90
N ASN A 163 -17.92 -3.29 11.98
CA ASN A 163 -19.35 -3.44 12.28
C ASN A 163 -19.75 -4.85 12.72
N ASP A 164 -18.84 -5.82 12.68
CA ASP A 164 -19.12 -7.18 13.10
C ASP A 164 -19.03 -7.34 14.62
N GLN A 165 -19.85 -8.24 15.17
CA GLN A 165 -19.85 -8.54 16.62
C GLN A 165 -18.59 -9.29 17.06
N LEU A 166 -17.92 -9.97 16.13
CA LEU A 166 -16.72 -10.75 16.38
C LEU A 166 -15.55 -10.07 15.67
N GLN A 167 -14.69 -9.45 16.46
CA GLN A 167 -13.45 -8.85 15.99
C GLN A 167 -12.34 -9.89 16.11
N TRP A 168 -11.66 -10.21 15.01
CA TRP A 168 -10.51 -11.10 15.06
C TRP A 168 -9.25 -10.32 15.40
N ARG A 169 -8.29 -11.00 16.04
CA ARG A 169 -7.01 -10.43 16.42
C ARG A 169 -5.91 -11.46 16.22
N VAL A 170 -4.81 -11.05 15.61
CA VAL A 170 -3.58 -11.87 15.55
C VAL A 170 -2.89 -11.81 16.91
N THR A 171 -2.48 -12.96 17.43
CA THR A 171 -1.77 -13.11 18.70
C THR A 171 -0.69 -14.18 18.58
N ASP A 172 0.36 -14.07 19.40
CA ASP A 172 1.33 -15.13 19.62
C ASP A 172 0.82 -16.13 20.68
N GLY A 173 1.47 -17.30 20.78
CA GLY A 173 1.15 -18.34 21.76
C GLY A 173 1.42 -17.95 23.23
N ARG A 174 2.15 -16.86 23.46
CA ARG A 174 2.42 -16.30 24.80
C ARG A 174 1.37 -15.29 25.24
N LEU A 175 0.61 -14.69 24.34
CA LEU A 175 -0.43 -13.71 24.66
C LEU A 175 -1.83 -14.31 24.53
N SER A 176 -1.94 -15.52 23.99
CA SER A 176 -3.18 -16.28 23.80
C SER A 176 -3.79 -16.87 25.09
N HIS A 177 -3.22 -16.57 26.27
CA HIS A 177 -3.37 -17.28 27.55
C HIS A 177 -4.79 -17.73 27.98
N GLU A 178 -5.87 -17.09 27.49
CA GLU A 178 -7.24 -17.48 27.83
C GLU A 178 -8.07 -18.00 26.64
N HIS A 179 -7.71 -17.68 25.39
CA HIS A 179 -8.59 -17.86 24.23
C HIS A 179 -7.90 -18.40 22.96
N GLY A 180 -6.63 -18.79 23.01
CA GLY A 180 -5.93 -19.39 21.89
C GLY A 180 -4.93 -20.49 22.28
N PRO A 181 -4.31 -21.18 21.31
CA PRO A 181 -3.39 -22.27 21.57
C PRO A 181 -2.07 -21.78 22.23
N GLU A 182 -1.46 -22.62 23.06
CA GLU A 182 -0.18 -22.32 23.76
C GLU A 182 1.03 -22.20 22.82
N ARG A 183 0.90 -22.73 21.60
CA ARG A 183 1.94 -22.74 20.58
C ARG A 183 1.38 -22.20 19.29
N ASP A 184 2.14 -21.32 18.65
CA ASP A 184 1.92 -20.91 17.28
C ASP A 184 1.99 -22.13 16.34
N HIS A 185 1.10 -22.15 15.34
CA HIS A 185 0.97 -23.28 14.43
C HIS A 185 2.02 -23.26 13.31
N THR A 186 2.46 -22.08 12.86
CA THR A 186 3.41 -21.94 11.75
C THR A 186 4.82 -22.38 12.17
N LEU A 187 5.26 -21.93 13.34
CA LEU A 187 6.60 -22.17 13.88
C LEU A 187 6.64 -23.34 14.88
N ASN A 188 5.49 -23.78 15.38
CA ASN A 188 5.38 -24.79 16.45
C ASN A 188 6.15 -24.39 17.73
N THR A 189 6.18 -23.09 18.02
CA THR A 189 6.84 -22.53 19.22
C THR A 189 5.88 -21.64 20.01
N THR A 190 6.29 -21.18 21.19
CA THR A 190 5.54 -20.16 21.94
C THR A 190 5.69 -18.75 21.33
N PHE A 191 6.53 -18.60 20.30
CA PHE A 191 6.79 -17.38 19.55
C PHE A 191 6.21 -17.49 18.13
N GLY A 192 5.85 -16.33 17.58
CA GLY A 192 5.30 -16.13 16.24
C GLY A 192 4.41 -14.90 16.21
#